data_AF-A0A9W4UB45-F1
#
_entry.id   AF-A0A9W4UB45-F1
#
_cell.length_a   1.000
_cell.length_b   1.000
_cell.length_c   1.000
_cell.angle_alpha   90.00
_cell.angle_beta   90.00
_cell.angle_gamma   90.00
#
_symmetry.space_group_name_H-M   'P 1'
#
loop_
_entity.id
_entity.type
_entity.pdbx_description
1 polymer ?
#
loop_
_entity_poly.entity_id
_entity_poly.type
_entity_poly.pdbx_seq_one_letter_code
_entity_poly.pdbx_strand_id
1 'polypeptide(L)'
;MQLLDLPTEILGDIFHHVGSPHFFSDASRLLVCKQWFQLARLECSQNLYISLKSLRRLVSFPDVDSIQGNLQTLDLSLSGFEHWLDVELDENGCRVRSIKGINLSERSLFETDDKILQCHGQDRVDLKTWTDELNDTLLRLATIVRNSRSVCTLRIYATRRWGWSRSQISSLTPHLSAATLSTFLSTSKLTTLDLDTAHIDFKMGDCHLCLFVARHLNTLRHLRLRIQRLCVDALTPASRTGKLELETMLVNISHRPYSKSSNALWEKLIQQGQLLAEQMASPKMARILRKAPPHFRGIQAYDVLARESMSLGFGDAWDAEGKPFDTAAIIRNWRGVKRMPLSTAHSGT
;
A
#
# COMPACT_ATOMS: atom_id res chain seq x y z
N MET A 1 -25.10 -38.10 9.40
CA MET A 1 -25.17 -37.17 8.26
C MET A 1 -23.75 -36.89 7.83
N GLN A 2 -23.44 -37.06 6.55
CA GLN A 2 -22.14 -36.63 6.02
C GLN A 2 -22.16 -35.11 5.88
N LEU A 3 -20.98 -34.48 5.95
CA LEU A 3 -20.86 -33.02 5.81
C LEU A 3 -21.39 -32.52 4.45
N LEU A 4 -21.36 -33.37 3.42
CA LEU A 4 -21.89 -33.09 2.08
C LEU A 4 -23.43 -33.15 1.99
N ASP A 5 -24.10 -33.69 3.01
CA ASP A 5 -25.57 -33.74 3.05
C ASP A 5 -26.19 -32.45 3.63
N LEU A 6 -25.36 -31.49 4.03
CA LEU A 6 -25.83 -30.22 4.57
C LEU A 6 -26.41 -29.32 3.46
N PRO A 7 -27.44 -28.51 3.77
CA PRO A 7 -27.91 -27.47 2.86
C PRO A 7 -26.79 -26.51 2.44
N THR A 8 -26.87 -26.01 1.21
CA THR A 8 -25.86 -25.13 0.61
C THR A 8 -25.65 -23.85 1.42
N GLU A 9 -26.68 -23.37 2.10
CA GLU A 9 -26.65 -22.20 2.98
C GLU A 9 -25.74 -22.46 4.18
N ILE A 10 -25.88 -23.61 4.85
CA ILE A 10 -25.06 -23.99 5.99
C ILE A 10 -23.60 -24.21 5.55
N LEU A 11 -23.39 -24.83 4.38
CA LEU A 11 -22.05 -24.95 3.80
C LEU A 11 -21.47 -23.58 3.46
N GLY A 12 -22.28 -22.66 2.93
CA GLY A 12 -21.89 -21.27 2.65
C GLY A 12 -21.42 -20.56 3.92
N ASP A 13 -22.17 -20.67 5.01
CA ASP A 13 -21.81 -20.08 6.31
C ASP A 13 -20.51 -20.68 6.87
N ILE A 14 -20.33 -22.01 6.75
CA ILE A 14 -19.08 -22.68 7.14
C ILE A 14 -17.92 -22.13 6.32
N PHE A 15 -18.07 -21.99 5.00
CA PHE A 15 -17.01 -21.52 4.11
C PHE A 15 -16.68 -20.06 4.37
N HIS A 16 -17.69 -19.23 4.63
CA HIS A 16 -17.53 -17.85 5.03
C HIS A 16 -16.76 -17.73 6.35
N HIS A 17 -17.08 -18.58 7.34
CA HIS A 17 -16.36 -18.60 8.62
C HIS A 17 -14.92 -19.08 8.49
N VAL A 18 -14.68 -20.08 7.62
CA VAL A 18 -13.34 -20.60 7.30
C VAL A 18 -12.50 -19.55 6.54
N GLY A 19 -13.13 -18.81 5.64
CA GLY A 19 -12.56 -17.71 4.87
C GLY A 19 -11.60 -18.13 3.75
N SER A 20 -11.37 -17.20 2.82
CA SER A 20 -10.48 -17.41 1.69
C SER A 20 -9.02 -17.78 2.05
N PRO A 21 -8.38 -17.28 3.14
CA PRO A 21 -7.00 -17.64 3.48
C PRO A 21 -6.80 -19.14 3.68
N HIS A 22 -7.82 -19.84 4.20
CA HIS A 22 -7.78 -21.28 4.38
C HIS A 22 -7.63 -22.01 3.05
N PHE A 23 -8.37 -21.62 2.02
CA PHE A 23 -8.29 -22.23 0.69
C PHE A 23 -7.01 -21.82 -0.05
N PHE A 24 -6.53 -20.59 0.14
CA PHE A 24 -5.27 -20.14 -0.46
C PHE A 24 -4.03 -20.83 0.13
N SER A 25 -4.09 -21.29 1.38
CA SER A 25 -2.99 -22.01 2.00
C SER A 25 -2.75 -23.40 1.40
N ASP A 26 -3.77 -24.01 0.79
CA ASP A 26 -3.71 -25.37 0.25
C ASP A 26 -4.83 -25.59 -0.78
N ALA A 27 -4.45 -25.53 -2.06
CA ALA A 27 -5.40 -25.67 -3.17
C ALA A 27 -6.01 -27.07 -3.27
N SER A 28 -5.44 -28.10 -2.64
CA SER A 28 -6.05 -29.44 -2.63
C SER A 28 -7.42 -29.44 -1.92
N ARG A 29 -7.65 -28.47 -1.02
CA ARG A 29 -8.93 -28.26 -0.32
C ARG A 29 -10.08 -27.86 -1.26
N LEU A 30 -9.75 -27.37 -2.46
CA LEU A 30 -10.73 -27.07 -3.50
C LEU A 30 -11.18 -28.33 -4.27
N LEU A 31 -10.49 -29.47 -4.10
CA LEU A 31 -10.67 -30.68 -4.92
C LEU A 31 -11.52 -31.78 -4.25
N VAL A 32 -12.26 -31.46 -3.19
CA VAL A 32 -13.07 -32.46 -2.47
C VAL A 32 -14.28 -32.91 -3.28
N CYS A 33 -15.12 -31.98 -3.74
CA CYS A 33 -16.24 -32.26 -4.63
C CYS A 33 -16.66 -31.00 -5.40
N LYS A 34 -17.52 -31.16 -6.41
CA LYS A 34 -17.98 -30.04 -7.27
C LYS A 34 -18.72 -28.94 -6.49
N GLN A 35 -19.58 -29.31 -5.53
CA GLN A 35 -20.32 -28.35 -4.72
C GLN A 35 -19.38 -27.54 -3.81
N TRP A 36 -18.44 -28.20 -3.16
CA TRP A 36 -17.39 -27.54 -2.37
C TRP A 36 -16.55 -26.60 -3.21
N PHE A 37 -16.12 -27.03 -4.40
CA PHE A 37 -15.36 -26.17 -5.31
C PHE A 37 -16.14 -24.88 -5.63
N GLN A 38 -17.43 -25.00 -5.94
CA GLN A 38 -18.28 -23.84 -6.27
C GLN A 38 -18.43 -22.87 -5.10
N LEU A 39 -18.64 -23.38 -3.89
CA LEU A 39 -18.76 -22.55 -2.68
C LEU A 39 -17.45 -21.90 -2.28
N ALA A 40 -16.33 -22.64 -2.30
CA ALA A 40 -15.01 -22.08 -2.04
C ALA A 40 -14.63 -21.04 -3.09
N ARG A 41 -14.96 -21.27 -4.36
CA ARG A 41 -14.71 -20.31 -5.43
C ARG A 41 -15.45 -19.00 -5.17
N LEU A 42 -16.70 -19.06 -4.71
CA LEU A 42 -17.47 -17.87 -4.35
C LEU A 42 -16.78 -17.11 -3.21
N GLU A 43 -16.41 -17.79 -2.13
CA GLU A 43 -15.72 -17.17 -0.98
C GLU A 43 -14.35 -16.57 -1.39
N CYS A 44 -13.55 -17.31 -2.16
CA CYS A 44 -12.28 -16.82 -2.69
C CYS A 44 -12.45 -15.59 -3.59
N SER A 45 -13.58 -15.47 -4.31
CA SER A 45 -13.86 -14.31 -5.17
C SER A 45 -14.28 -13.05 -4.39
N GLN A 46 -14.77 -13.20 -3.16
CA GLN A 46 -15.11 -12.07 -2.30
C GLN A 46 -13.88 -11.36 -1.76
N ASN A 47 -12.82 -12.12 -1.44
CA ASN A 47 -11.63 -11.64 -0.78
C ASN A 47 -10.38 -11.96 -1.61
N LEU A 48 -10.04 -11.07 -2.53
CA LEU A 48 -8.89 -11.24 -3.42
C LEU A 48 -7.62 -10.63 -2.86
N TYR A 49 -6.61 -11.47 -2.67
CA TYR A 49 -5.23 -11.06 -2.49
C TYR A 49 -4.48 -11.23 -3.80
N ILE A 50 -4.03 -10.13 -4.39
CA ILE A 50 -3.33 -10.10 -5.67
C ILE A 50 -1.92 -9.57 -5.42
N SER A 51 -0.95 -10.47 -5.50
CA SER A 51 0.43 -10.08 -5.74
C SER A 51 0.62 -9.71 -7.22
N LEU A 52 1.68 -8.98 -7.53
CA LEU A 52 2.12 -8.77 -8.90
C LEU A 52 2.21 -10.08 -9.71
N LYS A 53 2.78 -11.14 -9.13
CA LYS A 53 2.96 -12.43 -9.81
C LYS A 53 1.61 -13.04 -10.23
N SER A 54 0.61 -12.93 -9.37
CA SER A 54 -0.76 -13.43 -9.63
C SER A 54 -1.59 -12.51 -10.52
N LEU A 55 -1.27 -11.22 -10.60
CA LEU A 55 -2.06 -10.24 -11.34
C LEU A 55 -2.18 -10.57 -12.84
N ARG A 56 -1.06 -10.93 -13.48
CA ARG A 56 -1.05 -11.31 -14.91
C ARG A 56 -1.91 -12.55 -15.16
N ARG A 57 -1.82 -13.55 -14.28
CA ARG A 57 -2.65 -14.75 -14.35
C ARG A 57 -4.13 -14.37 -14.22
N LEU A 58 -4.48 -13.57 -13.21
CA LEU A 58 -5.85 -13.15 -12.94
C LEU A 58 -6.54 -12.53 -14.17
N VAL A 59 -5.88 -11.56 -14.79
CA VAL A 59 -6.46 -10.80 -15.92
C VAL A 59 -6.50 -11.62 -17.21
N SER A 60 -5.67 -12.66 -17.31
CA SER A 60 -5.69 -13.60 -18.42
C SER A 60 -6.82 -14.64 -18.30
N PHE A 61 -7.47 -14.76 -17.14
CA PHE A 61 -8.61 -15.68 -17.00
C PHE A 61 -9.83 -15.16 -17.79
N PRO A 62 -10.47 -16.02 -18.61
CA PRO A 62 -11.65 -15.64 -19.38
C PRO A 62 -12.83 -15.16 -18.53
N ASP A 63 -12.92 -15.63 -17.27
CA ASP A 63 -14.05 -15.39 -16.38
C ASP A 63 -13.76 -14.30 -15.32
N VAL A 64 -12.82 -13.39 -15.57
CA VAL A 64 -12.44 -12.35 -14.60
C VAL A 64 -13.61 -11.41 -14.25
N ASP A 65 -14.56 -11.23 -15.18
CA ASP A 65 -15.74 -10.39 -14.98
C ASP A 65 -16.72 -11.00 -13.97
N SER A 66 -16.71 -12.32 -13.75
CA SER A 66 -17.54 -12.95 -12.71
C SER A 66 -17.18 -12.51 -11.29
N ILE A 67 -15.95 -12.04 -11.10
CA ILE A 67 -15.46 -11.54 -9.81
C ILE A 67 -16.16 -10.21 -9.48
N GLN A 68 -16.52 -9.41 -10.48
CA GLN A 68 -17.11 -8.08 -10.30
C GLN A 68 -18.34 -8.10 -9.37
N GLY A 69 -19.19 -9.14 -9.50
CA GLY A 69 -20.43 -9.24 -8.74
C GLY A 69 -20.26 -9.57 -7.27
N ASN A 70 -19.14 -10.20 -6.90
CA ASN A 70 -18.92 -10.75 -5.56
C ASN A 70 -17.75 -10.11 -4.80
N LEU A 71 -16.87 -9.37 -5.49
CA LEU A 71 -15.68 -8.78 -4.87
C LEU A 71 -16.06 -7.82 -3.74
N GLN A 72 -15.59 -8.08 -2.52
CA GLN A 72 -15.79 -7.22 -1.35
C GLN A 72 -14.47 -6.59 -0.90
N THR A 73 -13.41 -7.40 -0.90
CA THR A 73 -12.06 -7.00 -0.48
C THR A 73 -11.08 -7.23 -1.62
N LEU A 74 -10.32 -6.18 -1.95
CA LEU A 74 -9.15 -6.29 -2.79
C LEU A 74 -7.91 -5.83 -2.03
N ASP A 75 -6.97 -6.75 -1.85
CA ASP A 75 -5.62 -6.50 -1.35
C ASP A 75 -4.62 -6.66 -2.49
N LEU A 76 -4.07 -5.54 -2.97
CA LEU A 76 -3.12 -5.50 -4.08
C LEU A 76 -1.71 -5.20 -3.57
N SER A 77 -0.78 -6.12 -3.76
CA SER A 77 0.65 -5.93 -3.45
C SER A 77 1.50 -5.90 -4.71
N LEU A 78 2.05 -4.72 -5.01
CA LEU A 78 2.93 -4.45 -6.15
C LEU A 78 4.42 -4.42 -5.74
N SER A 79 4.79 -5.22 -4.74
CA SER A 79 6.17 -5.37 -4.28
C SER A 79 6.92 -6.48 -5.04
N GLY A 80 8.26 -6.50 -4.96
CA GLY A 80 9.11 -7.54 -5.56
C GLY A 80 9.82 -7.14 -6.86
N PHE A 81 9.68 -5.88 -7.30
CA PHE A 81 10.40 -5.33 -8.44
C PHE A 81 11.87 -5.02 -8.19
N GLU A 82 12.27 -5.04 -6.92
CA GLU A 82 13.57 -4.51 -6.54
C GLU A 82 14.69 -5.40 -7.08
N HIS A 83 14.41 -6.69 -7.28
CA HIS A 83 15.33 -7.66 -7.85
C HIS A 83 15.51 -7.53 -9.38
N TRP A 84 14.60 -6.83 -10.07
CA TRP A 84 14.71 -6.64 -11.53
C TRP A 84 15.73 -5.56 -11.89
N LEU A 85 16.05 -4.70 -10.94
CA LEU A 85 16.81 -3.47 -11.14
C LEU A 85 18.08 -3.44 -10.28
N ASP A 86 18.63 -4.60 -9.92
CA ASP A 86 19.99 -4.73 -9.40
C ASP A 86 21.01 -4.34 -10.50
N VAL A 87 21.02 -3.05 -10.82
CA VAL A 87 21.98 -2.39 -11.67
C VAL A 87 23.20 -2.14 -10.80
N GLU A 88 24.18 -3.05 -10.86
CA GLU A 88 25.52 -2.75 -10.38
C GLU A 88 26.07 -1.59 -11.22
N LEU A 89 26.19 -0.41 -10.62
CA LEU A 89 26.93 0.70 -11.21
C LEU A 89 28.41 0.31 -11.13
N ASP A 90 29.06 0.16 -12.29
CA ASP A 90 30.52 0.09 -12.34
C ASP A 90 31.13 1.47 -12.05
N GLU A 91 32.41 1.48 -11.68
CA GLU A 91 33.20 2.68 -11.39
C GLU A 91 33.23 3.68 -12.56
N ASN A 92 32.83 3.24 -13.75
CA ASN A 92 32.77 4.02 -14.98
C ASN A 92 31.38 4.60 -15.29
N GLY A 93 30.40 4.42 -14.38
CA GLY A 93 29.23 5.28 -14.33
C GLY A 93 28.16 5.07 -15.40
N CYS A 94 28.10 3.93 -16.10
CA CYS A 94 26.89 3.42 -16.78
C CYS A 94 27.18 2.19 -17.64
N ARG A 95 27.32 1.02 -17.02
CA ARG A 95 26.88 -0.22 -17.68
C ARG A 95 25.93 -0.98 -16.77
N VAL A 96 24.66 -0.99 -17.18
CA VAL A 96 23.68 -2.00 -16.74
C VAL A 96 24.26 -3.35 -17.16
N ARG A 97 24.99 -4.00 -16.26
CA ARG A 97 25.20 -5.45 -16.36
C ARG A 97 23.80 -6.03 -16.34
N SER A 98 23.50 -6.81 -17.37
CA SER A 98 22.21 -7.45 -17.64
C SER A 98 21.40 -7.67 -16.37
N ILE A 99 20.09 -7.37 -16.43
CA ILE A 99 19.10 -8.00 -15.56
C ILE A 99 19.51 -9.47 -15.51
N LYS A 100 20.12 -9.93 -14.41
CA LYS A 100 20.36 -11.36 -14.25
C LYS A 100 18.96 -11.91 -14.23
N GLY A 101 18.58 -12.58 -15.31
CA GLY A 101 17.29 -13.26 -15.41
C GLY A 101 17.13 -13.98 -14.09
N ILE A 102 16.15 -13.54 -13.31
CA ILE A 102 15.80 -14.23 -12.09
C ILE A 102 15.47 -15.63 -12.58
N ASN A 103 16.29 -16.62 -12.23
CA ASN A 103 15.89 -18.01 -12.35
C ASN A 103 14.69 -18.14 -11.41
N LEU A 104 13.48 -17.96 -11.96
CA LEU A 104 12.21 -18.16 -11.27
C LEU A 104 11.95 -19.65 -11.00
N SER A 105 12.99 -20.47 -10.98
CA SER A 105 12.94 -21.92 -10.73
C SER A 105 12.81 -22.29 -9.25
N GLU A 106 12.40 -21.37 -8.36
CA GLU A 106 11.89 -21.76 -7.05
C GLU A 106 10.51 -22.42 -7.23
N ARG A 107 10.59 -23.71 -7.52
CA ARG A 107 9.53 -24.72 -7.49
C ARG A 107 8.67 -24.56 -6.24
N SER A 108 7.39 -24.22 -6.45
CA SER A 108 6.33 -24.48 -5.50
C SER A 108 4.96 -24.55 -6.21
N LEU A 109 4.55 -25.79 -6.44
CA LEU A 109 3.18 -26.34 -6.53
C LEU A 109 2.18 -25.91 -7.62
N PHE A 110 2.53 -25.07 -8.59
CA PHE A 110 1.72 -24.91 -9.81
C PHE A 110 2.57 -24.93 -11.09
N GLU A 111 3.18 -26.08 -11.36
CA GLU A 111 3.85 -26.39 -12.63
C GLU A 111 2.80 -26.82 -13.68
N THR A 112 2.27 -25.90 -14.49
CA THR A 112 1.80 -26.20 -15.86
C THR A 112 1.68 -24.95 -16.75
N ASP A 113 2.62 -23.99 -16.70
CA ASP A 113 2.76 -23.00 -17.79
C ASP A 113 4.13 -22.26 -17.82
N ASP A 114 5.21 -22.99 -17.52
CA ASP A 114 6.58 -22.45 -17.54
C ASP A 114 7.21 -22.35 -18.95
N LYS A 115 6.43 -22.52 -20.02
CA LYS A 115 6.94 -22.38 -21.41
C LYS A 115 6.98 -20.94 -21.92
N ILE A 116 6.44 -19.96 -21.20
CA ILE A 116 6.38 -18.56 -21.69
C ILE A 116 7.53 -17.68 -21.17
N LEU A 117 8.35 -18.13 -20.20
CA LEU A 117 9.42 -17.29 -19.63
C LEU A 117 10.85 -17.84 -19.79
N GLN A 118 11.03 -18.90 -20.59
CA GLN A 118 12.35 -19.22 -21.16
C GLN A 118 12.64 -18.30 -22.36
N CYS A 119 12.74 -17.00 -22.12
CA CYS A 119 13.42 -16.09 -23.04
C CYS A 119 14.93 -16.36 -22.92
N HIS A 120 15.39 -17.42 -23.58
CA HIS A 120 16.80 -17.70 -23.76
C HIS A 120 17.40 -16.64 -24.67
N GLY A 121 18.18 -15.72 -24.08
CA GLY A 121 19.17 -14.91 -24.80
C GLY A 121 18.65 -13.60 -25.40
N GLN A 122 19.22 -12.49 -24.91
CA GLN A 122 19.34 -11.19 -25.58
C GLN A 122 18.15 -10.22 -25.73
N ASP A 123 16.90 -10.61 -25.48
CA ASP A 123 15.84 -9.61 -25.49
C ASP A 123 15.78 -8.84 -24.17
N ARG A 124 16.43 -7.67 -24.15
CA ARG A 124 16.16 -6.63 -23.16
C ARG A 124 14.67 -6.30 -23.25
N VAL A 125 13.87 -6.86 -22.36
CA VAL A 125 12.48 -6.42 -22.18
C VAL A 125 12.55 -4.91 -21.90
N ASP A 126 12.00 -4.13 -22.83
CA ASP A 126 11.90 -2.69 -22.66
C ASP A 126 11.07 -2.43 -21.39
N LEU A 127 11.70 -1.81 -20.39
CA LEU A 127 11.06 -1.46 -19.12
C LEU A 127 9.78 -0.65 -19.36
N LYS A 128 9.76 0.15 -20.44
CA LYS A 128 8.58 0.89 -20.85
C LYS A 128 7.45 -0.04 -21.28
N THR A 129 7.68 -0.93 -22.25
CA THR A 129 6.68 -1.93 -22.70
C THR A 129 6.11 -2.73 -21.53
N TRP A 130 6.99 -3.22 -20.66
CA TRP A 130 6.56 -3.97 -19.48
C TRP A 130 5.72 -3.12 -18.50
N THR A 131 6.11 -1.85 -18.28
CA THR A 131 5.36 -0.91 -17.44
C THR A 131 3.99 -0.60 -18.04
N ASP A 132 3.92 -0.44 -19.36
CA ASP A 132 2.69 -0.19 -20.10
C ASP A 132 1.74 -1.40 -19.97
N GLU A 133 2.21 -2.62 -20.22
CA GLU A 133 1.44 -3.87 -20.03
C GLU A 133 0.90 -4.02 -18.61
N LEU A 134 1.74 -3.73 -17.61
CA LEU A 134 1.31 -3.80 -16.20
C LEU A 134 0.22 -2.76 -15.93
N ASN A 135 0.38 -1.53 -16.40
CA ASN A 135 -0.61 -0.49 -16.20
C ASN A 135 -1.94 -0.81 -16.88
N ASP A 136 -1.92 -1.40 -18.08
CA ASP A 136 -3.13 -1.86 -18.78
C ASP A 136 -3.84 -2.96 -17.98
N THR A 137 -3.06 -3.92 -17.46
CA THR A 137 -3.56 -5.00 -16.61
C THR A 137 -4.20 -4.44 -15.33
N LEU A 138 -3.53 -3.51 -14.66
CA LEU A 138 -4.04 -2.84 -13.46
C LEU A 138 -5.26 -1.98 -13.76
N LEU A 139 -5.31 -1.32 -14.91
CA LEU A 139 -6.46 -0.50 -15.32
C LEU A 139 -7.70 -1.36 -15.56
N ARG A 140 -7.53 -2.55 -16.16
CA ARG A 140 -8.62 -3.53 -16.31
C ARG A 140 -9.13 -3.99 -14.95
N LEU A 141 -8.23 -4.35 -14.03
CA LEU A 141 -8.60 -4.69 -12.65
C LEU A 141 -9.32 -3.52 -11.94
N ALA A 142 -8.80 -2.30 -12.07
CA ALA A 142 -9.41 -1.10 -11.50
C ALA A 142 -10.83 -0.85 -12.04
N THR A 143 -11.05 -1.15 -13.31
CA THR A 143 -12.37 -1.06 -13.95
C THR A 143 -13.35 -2.07 -13.35
N ILE A 144 -12.91 -3.31 -13.14
CA ILE A 144 -13.72 -4.35 -12.47
C ILE A 144 -14.09 -3.90 -11.05
N VAL A 145 -13.11 -3.41 -10.28
CA VAL A 145 -13.32 -2.90 -8.92
C VAL A 145 -14.30 -1.72 -8.90
N ARG A 146 -14.12 -0.75 -9.79
CA ARG A 146 -15.00 0.43 -9.91
C ARG A 146 -16.45 0.02 -10.22
N ASN A 147 -16.63 -0.98 -11.08
CA ASN A 147 -17.95 -1.44 -11.49
C ASN A 147 -18.57 -2.43 -10.49
N SER A 148 -17.80 -2.89 -9.50
CA SER A 148 -18.31 -3.74 -8.43
C SER A 148 -19.17 -2.91 -7.46
N ARG A 149 -20.33 -3.46 -7.10
CA ARG A 149 -21.26 -2.83 -6.15
C ARG A 149 -21.03 -3.29 -4.71
N SER A 150 -20.13 -4.24 -4.51
CA SER A 150 -19.86 -4.90 -3.22
C SER A 150 -18.51 -4.54 -2.64
N VAL A 151 -17.56 -3.99 -3.42
CA VAL A 151 -16.24 -3.62 -2.90
C VAL A 151 -16.37 -2.57 -1.81
N CYS A 152 -15.98 -2.97 -0.60
CA CYS A 152 -16.00 -2.12 0.58
C CYS A 152 -14.60 -1.98 1.21
N THR A 153 -13.66 -2.85 0.87
CA THR A 153 -12.26 -2.80 1.33
C THR A 153 -11.32 -2.76 0.15
N LEU A 154 -10.48 -1.71 0.11
CA LEU A 154 -9.43 -1.56 -0.89
C LEU A 154 -8.10 -1.33 -0.18
N ARG A 155 -7.14 -2.22 -0.41
CA ARG A 155 -5.77 -2.05 0.07
C ARG A 155 -4.79 -2.14 -1.09
N ILE A 156 -3.95 -1.11 -1.26
CA ILE A 156 -2.96 -1.07 -2.31
C ILE A 156 -1.60 -0.75 -1.69
N TYR A 157 -0.69 -1.72 -1.80
CA TYR A 157 0.69 -1.63 -1.34
C TYR A 157 1.61 -1.61 -2.56
N ALA A 158 2.08 -0.42 -2.90
CA ALA A 158 3.01 -0.18 -4.01
C ALA A 158 4.27 0.49 -3.47
N THR A 159 4.92 -0.19 -2.53
CA THR A 159 6.15 0.27 -1.87
C THR A 159 7.36 -0.38 -2.50
N ARG A 160 8.44 0.38 -2.68
CA ARG A 160 9.76 -0.17 -3.02
C ARG A 160 10.46 -0.60 -1.73
N ARG A 161 11.24 -1.70 -1.76
CA ARG A 161 12.15 -2.04 -0.66
C ARG A 161 13.17 -0.92 -0.44
N TRP A 162 13.51 -0.76 0.83
CA TRP A 162 14.53 0.17 1.31
C TRP A 162 15.91 -0.21 0.75
N GLY A 163 16.67 0.76 0.25
CA GLY A 163 18.05 0.54 -0.18
C GLY A 163 18.45 1.32 -1.44
N TRP A 164 17.48 1.78 -2.24
CA TRP A 164 17.80 2.52 -3.46
C TRP A 164 18.15 3.97 -3.19
N SER A 165 19.20 4.44 -3.86
CA SER A 165 19.58 5.85 -3.84
C SER A 165 18.49 6.71 -4.51
N ARG A 166 18.34 7.97 -4.08
CA ARG A 166 17.36 8.90 -4.66
C ARG A 166 17.49 9.07 -6.18
N SER A 167 18.72 9.03 -6.69
CA SER A 167 19.00 9.15 -8.12
C SER A 167 18.44 7.98 -8.93
N GLN A 168 18.52 6.75 -8.41
CA GLN A 168 17.88 5.57 -9.02
C GLN A 168 16.36 5.66 -8.96
N ILE A 169 15.81 6.30 -7.93
CA ILE A 169 14.35 6.40 -7.76
C ILE A 169 13.74 7.33 -8.81
N SER A 170 14.39 8.45 -9.13
CA SER A 170 13.86 9.48 -10.03
C SER A 170 13.77 9.07 -11.50
N SER A 171 14.57 8.10 -11.95
CA SER A 171 14.58 7.64 -13.34
C SER A 171 13.54 6.57 -13.64
N LEU A 172 12.96 5.95 -12.61
CA LEU A 172 12.03 4.84 -12.79
C LEU A 172 10.61 5.33 -12.95
N THR A 173 10.02 4.98 -14.08
CA THR A 173 8.59 5.16 -14.35
C THR A 173 7.77 4.51 -13.22
N PRO A 174 6.73 5.20 -12.73
CA PRO A 174 5.83 4.62 -11.75
C PRO A 174 5.10 3.42 -12.38
N HIS A 175 5.22 2.24 -11.78
CA HIS A 175 4.54 1.02 -12.23
C HIS A 175 3.03 1.01 -11.89
N LEU A 176 2.55 2.04 -11.20
CA LEU A 176 1.14 2.31 -10.95
C LEU A 176 0.84 3.71 -11.47
N SER A 177 0.10 3.79 -12.57
CA SER A 177 -0.33 5.06 -13.13
C SER A 177 -1.34 5.73 -12.20
N ALA A 178 -1.36 7.05 -12.28
CA ALA A 178 -2.26 7.84 -11.48
C ALA A 178 -3.73 7.73 -11.94
N ALA A 179 -3.94 7.52 -13.25
CA ALA A 179 -5.25 7.25 -13.83
C ALA A 179 -5.81 5.89 -13.37
N THR A 180 -4.94 4.90 -13.24
CA THR A 180 -5.31 3.59 -12.70
C THR A 180 -5.71 3.71 -11.23
N LEU A 181 -4.93 4.43 -10.42
CA LEU A 181 -5.24 4.63 -9.01
C LEU A 181 -6.51 5.46 -8.79
N SER A 182 -6.75 6.50 -9.60
CA SER A 182 -8.01 7.25 -9.53
C SER A 182 -9.22 6.39 -9.92
N THR A 183 -9.04 5.46 -10.86
CA THR A 183 -10.08 4.49 -11.24
C THR A 183 -10.41 3.56 -10.06
N PHE A 184 -9.41 3.02 -9.36
CA PHE A 184 -9.62 2.25 -8.12
C PHE A 184 -10.37 3.07 -7.07
N LEU A 185 -9.97 4.32 -6.85
CA LEU A 185 -10.60 5.22 -5.89
C LEU A 185 -11.94 5.81 -6.37
N SER A 186 -12.49 5.36 -7.50
CA SER A 186 -13.81 5.82 -7.97
C SER A 186 -14.97 4.93 -7.51
N THR A 187 -14.70 3.84 -6.78
CA THR A 187 -15.77 3.04 -6.15
C THR A 187 -16.47 3.81 -5.03
N SER A 188 -17.80 3.77 -4.94
CA SER A 188 -18.59 4.63 -4.06
C SER A 188 -18.84 4.09 -2.65
N LYS A 189 -18.47 2.84 -2.35
CA LYS A 189 -18.86 2.14 -1.11
C LYS A 189 -17.70 1.76 -0.20
N LEU A 190 -16.57 2.45 -0.33
CA LEU A 190 -15.41 2.14 0.49
C LEU A 190 -15.68 2.45 1.96
N THR A 191 -15.52 1.42 2.78
CA THR A 191 -15.53 1.48 4.24
C THR A 191 -14.10 1.34 4.80
N THR A 192 -13.21 0.67 4.07
CA THR A 192 -11.80 0.53 4.43
C THR A 192 -10.93 0.91 3.25
N LEU A 193 -10.01 1.85 3.47
CA LEU A 193 -9.00 2.25 2.50
C LEU A 193 -7.61 2.20 3.15
N ASP A 194 -6.74 1.34 2.62
CA ASP A 194 -5.31 1.33 2.92
C ASP A 194 -4.51 1.63 1.65
N LEU A 195 -3.81 2.75 1.64
CA LEU A 195 -3.05 3.18 0.47
C LEU A 195 -1.61 3.48 0.87
N ASP A 196 -0.70 2.58 0.50
CA ASP A 196 0.73 2.73 0.73
C ASP A 196 1.49 2.77 -0.60
N THR A 197 1.72 3.98 -1.08
CA THR A 197 2.41 4.27 -2.34
C THR A 197 3.54 5.27 -2.13
N ALA A 198 4.23 5.15 -0.98
CA ALA A 198 5.20 6.12 -0.48
C ALA A 198 6.21 6.61 -1.54
N HIS A 199 6.62 5.72 -2.46
CA HIS A 199 7.68 5.92 -3.43
C HIS A 199 7.20 6.23 -4.85
N ILE A 200 5.89 6.40 -5.03
CA ILE A 200 5.29 6.62 -6.35
C ILE A 200 4.93 8.10 -6.49
N ASP A 201 5.64 8.77 -7.40
CA ASP A 201 5.38 10.17 -7.70
C ASP A 201 4.30 10.29 -8.78
N PHE A 202 3.06 10.49 -8.34
CA PHE A 202 1.95 10.72 -9.24
C PHE A 202 2.00 12.17 -9.75
N LYS A 203 2.55 12.36 -10.95
CA LYS A 203 2.40 13.60 -11.70
C LYS A 203 1.01 13.61 -12.37
N MET A 204 0.00 14.11 -11.66
CA MET A 204 -1.40 14.16 -12.14
C MET A 204 -1.84 15.56 -12.58
N GLY A 205 -1.03 16.30 -13.34
CA GLY A 205 -1.38 17.70 -13.66
C GLY A 205 -1.84 18.45 -12.39
N ASP A 206 -3.06 19.01 -12.45
CA ASP A 206 -3.69 19.75 -11.34
C ASP A 206 -4.52 18.89 -10.37
N CYS A 207 -4.78 17.61 -10.67
CA CYS A 207 -5.64 16.75 -9.85
C CYS A 207 -4.81 15.91 -8.86
N HIS A 208 -4.86 16.21 -7.57
CA HIS A 208 -4.16 15.39 -6.57
C HIS A 208 -5.02 14.22 -6.07
N LEU A 209 -4.40 13.05 -5.86
CA LEU A 209 -5.05 11.84 -5.31
C LEU A 209 -5.80 12.11 -3.99
N CYS A 210 -5.36 13.09 -3.21
CA CYS A 210 -6.01 13.47 -1.97
C CYS A 210 -7.50 13.85 -2.17
N LEU A 211 -7.91 14.41 -3.32
CA LEU A 211 -9.34 14.71 -3.57
C LEU A 211 -10.16 13.43 -3.69
N PHE A 212 -9.60 12.36 -4.26
CA PHE A 212 -10.30 11.08 -4.37
C PHE A 212 -10.43 10.42 -3.01
N VAL A 213 -9.40 10.49 -2.17
CA VAL A 213 -9.45 10.02 -0.78
C VAL A 213 -10.49 10.80 0.03
N ALA A 214 -10.49 12.13 -0.08
CA ALA A 214 -11.41 13.02 0.62
C ALA A 214 -12.89 12.71 0.36
N ARG A 215 -13.22 12.31 -0.88
CA ARG A 215 -14.59 11.92 -1.27
C ARG A 215 -15.13 10.72 -0.50
N HIS A 216 -14.25 9.84 -0.01
CA HIS A 216 -14.63 8.64 0.73
C HIS A 216 -14.73 8.85 2.24
N LEU A 217 -14.29 10.00 2.78
CA LEU A 217 -14.30 10.23 4.23
C LEU A 217 -15.69 10.07 4.88
N ASN A 218 -16.77 10.31 4.12
CA ASN A 218 -18.14 10.13 4.62
C ASN A 218 -18.59 8.66 4.71
N THR A 219 -17.95 7.76 3.96
CA THR A 219 -18.30 6.32 3.93
C THR A 219 -17.27 5.44 4.63
N LEU A 220 -16.04 5.94 4.79
CA LEU A 220 -14.95 5.21 5.42
C LEU A 220 -15.16 5.06 6.93
N ARG A 221 -14.85 3.87 7.42
CA ARG A 221 -14.62 3.52 8.83
C ARG A 221 -13.14 3.45 9.15
N HIS A 222 -12.33 3.01 8.19
CA HIS A 222 -10.89 2.86 8.36
C HIS A 222 -10.13 3.53 7.21
N LEU A 223 -9.24 4.45 7.56
CA LEU A 223 -8.35 5.15 6.64
C LEU A 223 -6.90 4.95 7.07
N ARG A 224 -6.09 4.38 6.17
CA ARG A 224 -4.64 4.28 6.34
C ARG A 224 -3.95 4.79 5.08
N LEU A 225 -3.09 5.79 5.22
CA LEU A 225 -2.48 6.50 4.09
C LEU A 225 -0.98 6.66 4.26
N ARG A 226 -0.23 6.35 3.21
CA ARG A 226 1.16 6.77 3.01
C ARG A 226 1.42 7.02 1.54
N ILE A 227 1.30 8.29 1.13
CA ILE A 227 1.48 8.72 -0.26
C ILE A 227 2.53 9.83 -0.33
N GLN A 228 3.29 9.90 -1.44
CA GLN A 228 4.39 10.85 -1.60
C GLN A 228 3.95 12.33 -1.53
N ARG A 229 2.85 12.64 -2.22
CA ARG A 229 2.29 13.99 -2.37
C ARG A 229 1.04 14.24 -1.52
N LEU A 230 1.07 13.83 -0.25
CA LEU A 230 -0.04 14.11 0.66
C LEU A 230 -0.19 15.63 0.90
N CYS A 231 -1.43 16.10 0.89
CA CYS A 231 -1.83 17.45 1.30
C CYS A 231 -2.95 17.38 2.34
N VAL A 232 -3.32 18.53 2.90
CA VAL A 232 -4.36 18.64 3.93
C VAL A 232 -5.74 18.20 3.43
N ASP A 233 -6.02 18.40 2.14
CA ASP A 233 -7.33 18.11 1.56
C ASP A 233 -7.68 16.62 1.63
N ALA A 234 -6.70 15.73 1.78
CA ALA A 234 -6.94 14.29 2.00
C ALA A 234 -7.79 14.01 3.24
N LEU A 235 -7.77 14.93 4.20
CA LEU A 235 -8.44 14.85 5.51
C LEU A 235 -9.58 15.87 5.61
N THR A 236 -10.01 16.45 4.49
CA THR A 236 -11.11 17.42 4.43
C THR A 236 -12.35 16.75 3.83
N PRO A 237 -13.38 16.42 4.63
CA PRO A 237 -14.60 15.80 4.12
C PRO A 237 -15.29 16.68 3.07
N ALA A 238 -15.84 16.04 2.03
CA ALA A 238 -16.57 16.75 0.99
C ALA A 238 -17.89 17.36 1.48
N SER A 239 -18.53 16.72 2.48
CA SER A 239 -19.73 17.23 3.13
C SER A 239 -19.41 17.64 4.56
N ARG A 240 -19.96 18.78 5.00
CA ARG A 240 -19.90 19.22 6.40
C ARG A 240 -21.13 18.81 7.19
N THR A 241 -22.09 18.13 6.56
CA THR A 241 -23.36 17.77 7.18
C THR A 241 -23.29 16.34 7.70
N GLY A 242 -23.40 16.20 9.03
CA GLY A 242 -23.41 14.90 9.71
C GLY A 242 -22.08 14.54 10.37
N LYS A 243 -22.14 13.57 11.28
CA LYS A 243 -20.95 12.93 11.84
C LYS A 243 -20.43 11.89 10.87
N LEU A 244 -19.11 11.71 10.81
CA LEU A 244 -18.46 10.72 9.98
C LEU A 244 -18.46 9.36 10.69
N GLU A 245 -18.69 8.29 9.95
CA GLU A 245 -18.57 6.90 10.44
C GLU A 245 -17.10 6.46 10.58
N LEU A 246 -16.15 7.37 10.34
CA LEU A 246 -14.72 7.09 10.45
C LEU A 246 -14.37 6.77 11.91
N GLU A 247 -13.81 5.58 12.13
CA GLU A 247 -13.38 5.07 13.45
C GLU A 247 -11.85 5.14 13.59
N THR A 248 -11.12 4.88 12.50
CA THR A 248 -9.65 4.81 12.49
C THR A 248 -9.08 5.68 11.38
N MET A 249 -8.16 6.57 11.73
CA MET A 249 -7.37 7.36 10.80
C MET A 249 -5.87 7.23 11.11
N LEU A 250 -5.10 6.71 10.16
CA LEU A 250 -3.65 6.59 10.22
C LEU A 250 -3.01 7.25 9.01
N VAL A 251 -2.23 8.31 9.22
CA VAL A 251 -1.62 9.08 8.14
C VAL A 251 -0.12 9.11 8.31
N ASN A 252 0.63 8.50 7.39
CA ASN A 252 2.08 8.44 7.46
C ASN A 252 2.73 9.29 6.36
N ILE A 253 3.48 10.32 6.76
CA ILE A 253 4.27 11.20 5.87
C ILE A 253 5.77 10.91 5.91
N SER A 254 6.20 9.77 6.46
CA SER A 254 7.61 9.42 6.69
C SER A 254 8.47 9.33 5.44
N HIS A 255 7.89 9.34 4.24
CA HIS A 255 8.64 9.33 2.99
C HIS A 255 9.33 10.67 2.69
N ARG A 256 8.83 11.79 3.24
CA ARG A 256 9.41 13.10 2.94
C ARG A 256 10.71 13.33 3.71
N PRO A 257 11.75 13.91 3.08
CA PRO A 257 12.87 14.44 3.83
C PRO A 257 12.39 15.43 4.90
N TYR A 258 13.13 15.47 5.99
CA TYR A 258 12.97 16.53 6.97
C TYR A 258 13.33 17.86 6.30
N SER A 259 12.34 18.73 6.10
CA SER A 259 12.47 20.05 5.48
C SER A 259 11.54 21.04 6.17
N LYS A 260 11.77 22.36 6.00
CA LYS A 260 10.85 23.39 6.50
C LYS A 260 9.42 23.17 6.00
N SER A 261 9.27 22.81 4.72
CA SER A 261 7.96 22.50 4.12
C SER A 261 7.31 21.24 4.72
N SER A 262 8.11 20.24 5.09
CA SER A 262 7.62 19.03 5.77
C SER A 262 7.08 19.33 7.16
N ASN A 263 7.75 20.21 7.93
CA ASN A 263 7.24 20.64 9.24
C ASN A 263 5.95 21.45 9.14
N ALA A 264 5.88 22.39 8.19
CA ALA A 264 4.66 23.15 7.96
C ALA A 264 3.48 22.24 7.53
N LEU A 265 3.74 21.24 6.67
CA LEU A 265 2.73 20.25 6.30
C LEU A 265 2.31 19.39 7.50
N TRP A 266 3.26 18.95 8.33
CA TRP A 266 2.99 18.18 9.54
C TRP A 266 2.04 18.91 10.48
N GLU A 267 2.32 20.18 10.80
CA GLU A 267 1.44 20.97 11.68
C GLU A 267 0.05 21.17 11.07
N LYS A 268 -0.02 21.47 9.77
CA LYS A 268 -1.31 21.59 9.07
C LYS A 268 -2.10 20.28 9.06
N LEU A 269 -1.44 19.14 8.88
CA LEU A 269 -2.09 17.84 8.95
C LEU A 269 -2.58 17.54 10.36
N ILE A 270 -1.82 17.90 11.41
CA ILE A 270 -2.28 17.78 12.81
C ILE A 270 -3.55 18.59 13.03
N GLN A 271 -3.55 19.86 12.64
CA GLN A 271 -4.73 20.72 12.79
C GLN A 271 -5.93 20.14 12.03
N GLN A 272 -5.73 19.72 10.78
CA GLN A 272 -6.81 19.13 10.00
C GLN A 272 -7.29 17.78 10.57
N GLY A 273 -6.37 16.96 11.09
CA GLY A 273 -6.69 15.71 11.76
C GLY A 273 -7.52 15.92 13.02
N GLN A 274 -7.23 16.96 13.80
CA GLN A 274 -8.04 17.36 14.96
C GLN A 274 -9.46 17.76 14.54
N LEU A 275 -9.60 18.61 13.52
CA LEU A 275 -10.91 19.00 12.98
C LEU A 275 -11.70 17.81 12.44
N LEU A 276 -11.02 16.84 11.82
CA LEU A 276 -11.63 15.62 11.33
C LEU A 276 -12.08 14.72 12.49
N ALA A 277 -11.26 14.57 13.53
CA ALA A 277 -11.57 13.78 14.72
C ALA A 277 -12.79 14.30 15.49
N GLU A 278 -12.97 15.62 15.55
CA GLU A 278 -14.18 16.24 16.13
C GLU A 278 -15.46 15.91 15.36
N GLN A 279 -15.34 15.59 14.06
CA GLN A 279 -16.47 15.19 13.20
C GLN A 279 -16.74 13.69 13.24
N MET A 280 -15.83 12.86 13.79
CA MET A 280 -16.01 11.41 13.88
C MET A 280 -17.10 11.06 14.90
N ALA A 281 -18.00 10.14 14.53
CA ALA A 281 -19.10 9.71 15.41
C ALA A 281 -18.61 8.90 16.61
N SER A 282 -17.63 8.01 16.38
CA SER A 282 -17.08 7.10 17.36
C SER A 282 -15.57 6.87 17.11
N PRO A 283 -14.71 7.88 17.33
CA PRO A 283 -13.29 7.77 17.07
C PRO A 283 -12.62 6.76 18.01
N LYS A 284 -11.98 5.73 17.42
CA LYS A 284 -11.16 4.75 18.14
C LYS A 284 -9.68 5.11 18.10
N MET A 285 -9.21 5.61 16.96
CA MET A 285 -7.81 5.99 16.78
C MET A 285 -7.67 7.05 15.68
N ALA A 286 -6.91 8.11 15.94
CA ALA A 286 -6.56 9.11 14.94
C ALA A 286 -5.09 9.51 15.14
N ARG A 287 -4.24 9.23 14.15
CA ARG A 287 -2.79 9.38 14.30
C ARG A 287 -2.12 9.83 13.03
N ILE A 288 -1.13 10.71 13.19
CA ILE A 288 -0.29 11.20 12.10
C ILE A 288 1.14 10.83 12.43
N LEU A 289 1.84 10.24 11.46
CA LEU A 289 3.17 9.69 11.61
C LEU A 289 4.14 10.39 10.66
N ARG A 290 5.36 10.64 11.11
CA ARG A 290 6.46 11.14 10.28
C ARG A 290 7.76 10.45 10.64
N LYS A 291 8.73 10.51 9.74
CA LYS A 291 10.08 10.07 10.06
C LYS A 291 10.61 10.95 11.19
N ALA A 292 11.15 10.32 12.24
CA ALA A 292 11.78 11.06 13.32
C ALA A 292 12.99 11.86 12.78
N PRO A 293 13.40 12.95 13.45
CA PRO A 293 14.60 13.68 13.07
C PRO A 293 15.82 12.75 12.95
N PRO A 294 16.86 13.07 12.14
CA PRO A 294 17.97 12.15 11.83
C PRO A 294 18.70 11.52 13.02
N HIS A 295 18.65 12.18 14.19
CA HIS A 295 19.26 11.74 15.43
C HIS A 295 18.39 10.80 16.27
N PHE A 296 17.13 10.58 15.86
CA PHE A 296 16.24 9.56 16.39
C PHE A 296 16.06 8.46 15.36
N ARG A 297 16.37 7.22 15.76
CA ARG A 297 15.95 6.05 15.00
C ARG A 297 14.48 5.80 15.31
N GLY A 298 13.63 5.81 14.30
CA GLY A 298 12.22 5.45 14.43
C GLY A 298 11.26 6.38 13.71
N ILE A 299 10.00 6.28 14.10
CA ILE A 299 8.89 7.08 13.58
C ILE A 299 8.36 7.92 14.73
N GLN A 300 8.16 9.21 14.49
CA GLN A 300 7.41 10.06 15.42
C GLN A 300 5.94 9.99 15.03
N ALA A 301 5.07 9.72 16.00
CA ALA A 301 3.63 9.77 15.85
C ALA A 301 3.02 10.84 16.74
N TYR A 302 1.94 11.45 16.28
CA TYR A 302 1.08 12.32 17.05
C TYR A 302 -0.30 11.69 17.14
N ASP A 303 -0.72 11.35 18.35
CA ASP A 303 -2.05 10.87 18.65
C ASP A 303 -2.99 12.08 18.75
N VAL A 304 -3.90 12.19 17.79
CA VAL A 304 -4.80 13.33 17.63
C VAL A 304 -5.83 13.36 18.75
N LEU A 305 -6.27 12.19 19.22
CA LEU A 305 -7.30 12.08 20.26
C LEU A 305 -6.72 12.40 21.63
N ALA A 306 -5.56 11.81 21.97
CA ALA A 306 -4.86 12.10 23.22
C ALA A 306 -4.15 13.48 23.20
N ARG A 307 -3.92 14.05 22.01
CA ARG A 307 -3.12 15.26 21.78
C ARG A 307 -1.67 15.12 22.23
N GLU A 308 -1.15 13.90 22.16
CA GLU A 308 0.19 13.54 22.65
C GLU A 308 1.12 13.09 21.52
N SER A 309 2.42 13.35 21.69
CA SER A 309 3.45 12.82 20.80
C SER A 309 4.05 11.54 21.36
N MET A 310 4.32 10.58 20.48
CA MET A 310 4.95 9.30 20.83
C MET A 310 6.01 8.92 19.78
N SER A 311 6.95 8.07 20.20
CA SER A 311 7.92 7.42 19.33
C SER A 311 7.55 5.97 19.12
N LEU A 312 7.64 5.54 17.87
CA LEU A 312 7.57 4.15 17.47
C LEU A 312 8.97 3.69 17.05
N GLY A 313 9.30 2.44 17.39
CA GLY A 313 10.49 1.75 16.94
C GLY A 313 10.55 1.58 15.43
N PHE A 314 11.72 1.22 14.92
CA PHE A 314 11.86 0.87 13.52
C PHE A 314 11.21 -0.49 13.26
N GLY A 315 10.23 -0.53 12.36
CA GLY A 315 9.47 -1.75 12.03
C GLY A 315 8.17 -1.91 12.81
N ASP A 316 7.93 -1.08 13.82
CA ASP A 316 6.65 -1.07 14.55
C ASP A 316 5.49 -0.79 13.60
N ALA A 317 4.35 -1.41 13.89
CA ALA A 317 3.09 -1.11 13.20
C ALA A 317 2.66 0.34 13.48
N TRP A 318 1.95 0.98 12.55
CA TRP A 318 1.61 2.41 12.66
C TRP A 318 0.60 2.71 13.78
N ASP A 319 -0.13 1.69 14.19
CA ASP A 319 -1.10 1.63 15.27
C ASP A 319 -0.52 1.10 16.59
N ALA A 320 0.78 0.77 16.64
CA ALA A 320 1.43 0.36 17.88
C ALA A 320 1.36 1.47 18.95
N GLU A 321 1.28 1.11 20.24
CA GLU A 321 1.11 2.07 21.33
C GLU A 321 2.23 3.12 21.41
N GLY A 322 3.47 2.70 21.12
CA GLY A 322 4.64 3.57 21.18
C GLY A 322 5.09 3.93 22.59
N LYS A 323 6.05 4.84 22.68
CA LYS A 323 6.53 5.42 23.94
C LYS A 323 6.35 6.94 23.92
N PRO A 324 6.01 7.60 25.04
CA PRO A 324 5.88 9.06 25.09
C PRO A 324 7.11 9.76 24.50
N PHE A 325 6.89 10.77 23.65
CA PHE A 325 7.95 11.51 22.98
C PHE A 325 8.07 12.91 23.58
N ASP A 326 9.00 13.07 24.53
CA ASP A 326 9.29 14.36 25.14
C ASP A 326 10.18 15.21 24.21
N THR A 327 9.52 16.02 23.39
CA THR A 327 10.20 16.97 22.49
C THR A 327 11.04 17.99 23.26
N ALA A 328 10.64 18.37 24.47
CA ALA A 328 11.35 19.36 25.28
C ALA A 328 12.62 18.79 25.91
N ALA A 329 12.62 17.54 26.40
CA ALA A 329 13.83 16.84 26.81
C ALA A 329 14.83 16.71 25.66
N ILE A 330 14.34 16.44 24.45
CA ILE A 330 15.17 16.32 23.26
C ILE A 330 15.85 17.66 22.94
N ILE A 331 15.09 18.75 22.86
CA ILE A 331 15.64 20.07 22.57
C ILE A 331 16.64 20.51 23.65
N ARG A 332 16.38 20.19 24.93
CA ARG A 332 17.30 20.47 26.04
C ARG A 332 18.60 19.69 25.90
N ASN A 333 18.53 18.38 25.65
CA ASN A 333 19.71 17.55 25.40
C ASN A 333 20.51 18.07 24.19
N TRP A 334 19.84 18.57 23.16
CA TRP A 334 20.48 19.18 21.99
C TRP A 334 21.23 20.47 22.30
N ARG A 335 20.66 21.38 23.10
CA ARG A 335 21.36 22.60 23.51
C ARG A 335 22.55 22.31 24.42
N GLY A 336 22.54 21.18 25.12
CA GLY A 336 23.63 20.72 25.99
C GLY A 336 24.79 20.02 25.25
N VAL A 337 24.55 19.40 24.10
CA VAL A 337 25.61 18.87 23.23
C VAL A 337 26.31 20.06 22.57
N LYS A 338 27.33 20.62 23.23
CA LYS A 338 28.30 21.54 22.62
C LYS A 338 28.71 20.91 21.29
N ARG A 339 28.56 21.66 20.18
CA ARG A 339 29.04 21.24 18.85
C ARG A 339 30.45 20.69 19.05
N MET A 340 30.63 19.38 18.88
CA MET A 340 31.99 18.83 18.79
C MET A 340 32.69 19.66 17.71
N PRO A 341 33.82 20.31 18.01
CA PRO A 341 34.56 21.02 16.99
C PRO A 341 34.83 20.02 15.87
N LEU A 342 34.35 20.35 14.67
CA LEU A 342 34.71 19.60 13.47
C LEU A 342 36.23 19.61 13.44
N SER A 343 36.83 18.46 13.75
CA SER A 343 38.26 18.23 13.64
C SER A 343 38.66 18.69 12.24
N THR A 344 39.35 19.83 12.19
CA THR A 344 40.02 20.31 10.99
C THR A 344 41.09 19.27 10.68
N ALA A 345 40.74 18.32 9.81
CA ALA A 345 41.71 17.40 9.23
C ALA A 345 42.85 18.25 8.67
N HIS A 346 44.03 18.13 9.30
CA HIS A 346 45.26 18.69 8.80
C HIS A 346 45.53 18.06 7.43
N SER A 347 45.47 18.89 6.40
CA SER A 347 46.15 18.65 5.14
C SER A 347 47.65 18.64 5.42
N GLY A 348 48.20 17.44 5.64
CA GLY A 348 49.64 17.21 5.53
C GLY A 348 50.03 17.31 4.07
N THR A 349 50.88 18.28 3.77
CA THR A 349 51.66 18.44 2.53
C THR A 349 52.65 17.31 2.33
#